data_AF-A0A7D4U2K6-F1
#
_entry.id   AF-A0A7D4U2K6-F1
#
_cell.length_a   1.000
_cell.length_b   1.000
_cell.length_c   1.000
_cell.angle_alpha   90.00
_cell.angle_beta   90.00
_cell.angle_gamma   90.00
#
_symmetry.space_group_name_H-M   'P 1'
#
loop_
_entity.id
_entity.type
_entity.pdbx_description
1 polymer ?
#
loop_
_entity_poly.entity_id
_entity_poly.type
_entity_poly.pdbx_seq_one_letter_code
_entity_poly.pdbx_strand_id
1 'polypeptide(L)'
;MEQTIAMPPAGKSATTLPVLVIAIAALAGCTASPTAQEATPATAASTALDNVETDEVECPANHARINLGGNSASVTGDLVDTGEREFAAGAVGKDDSGRVVTYTVATGDAVFAIAERFCIDNPGAITELNHTRTIQPDEVLLLSPDSSIPWVPYFNPAGAPAGYQQIPYQLAIEAMSTAAAAGDIDSLRSIFANELSALFPNPADADEIQRALDAGDLDVLRQMFA
;
A
#
# COMPACT_ATOMS: atom_id res chain seq x y z
N MET A 1 24.50 -59.18 5.11
CA MET A 1 24.81 -58.11 6.07
C MET A 1 23.58 -57.22 6.10
N GLU A 2 22.64 -57.58 6.96
CA GLU A 2 21.37 -56.89 7.16
C GLU A 2 21.60 -55.63 8.00
N GLN A 3 21.11 -54.48 7.53
CA GLN A 3 21.03 -53.27 8.35
C GLN A 3 19.58 -53.08 8.82
N THR A 4 19.39 -53.28 10.12
CA THR A 4 18.16 -53.04 10.86
C THR A 4 17.92 -51.54 11.03
N ILE A 5 16.79 -51.07 10.50
CA ILE A 5 16.24 -49.73 10.73
C ILE A 5 15.55 -49.72 12.09
N ALA A 6 16.02 -48.89 13.02
CA ALA A 6 15.39 -48.67 14.32
C ALA A 6 14.51 -47.40 14.27
N MET A 7 13.22 -47.59 14.52
CA MET A 7 12.18 -46.54 14.61
C MET A 7 12.06 -46.06 16.06
N PRO A 8 11.99 -44.75 16.35
CA PRO A 8 11.79 -44.25 17.71
C PRO A 8 10.32 -44.36 18.17
N PRO A 9 10.07 -44.53 19.50
CA PRO A 9 8.74 -44.76 20.03
C PRO A 9 7.88 -43.48 20.12
N ALA A 10 6.57 -43.68 19.89
CA ALA A 10 5.51 -42.71 20.01
C ALA A 10 5.34 -42.20 21.45
N GLY A 11 5.62 -40.91 21.67
CA GLY A 11 5.31 -40.19 22.90
C GLY A 11 3.84 -39.79 22.93
N LYS A 12 3.08 -40.36 23.86
CA LYS A 12 1.71 -39.94 24.21
C LYS A 12 1.80 -38.70 25.10
N SER A 13 1.46 -37.53 24.58
CA SER A 13 1.25 -36.32 25.40
C SER A 13 -0.24 -36.14 25.66
N ALA A 14 -0.58 -36.18 26.94
CA ALA A 14 -1.92 -36.06 27.47
C ALA A 14 -2.42 -34.61 27.47
N THR A 15 -3.73 -34.52 27.30
CA THR A 15 -4.65 -33.40 27.29
C THR A 15 -4.56 -32.51 28.54
N THR A 16 -4.62 -31.19 28.38
CA THR A 16 -5.24 -30.30 29.38
C THR A 16 -5.82 -29.06 28.68
N LEU A 17 -7.15 -28.98 28.58
CA LEU A 17 -7.88 -27.77 28.19
C LEU A 17 -8.01 -26.85 29.42
N PRO A 18 -7.69 -25.55 29.30
CA PRO A 18 -8.24 -24.55 30.20
C PRO A 18 -9.64 -24.12 29.70
N VAL A 19 -10.66 -24.46 30.49
CA VAL A 19 -11.99 -23.85 30.45
C VAL A 19 -11.84 -22.40 30.89
N LEU A 20 -12.14 -21.43 30.01
CA LEU A 20 -12.29 -20.03 30.39
C LEU A 20 -13.74 -19.57 30.19
N VAL A 21 -14.21 -18.93 31.25
CA VAL A 21 -15.58 -18.58 31.60
C VAL A 21 -16.14 -17.51 30.65
N ILE A 22 -17.33 -17.78 30.10
CA ILE A 22 -18.16 -16.81 29.38
C ILE A 22 -18.78 -15.86 30.41
N ALA A 23 -18.36 -14.59 30.40
CA ALA A 23 -19.04 -13.52 31.10
C ALA A 23 -20.17 -12.98 30.21
N ILE A 24 -21.42 -13.29 30.56
CA ILE A 24 -22.61 -12.71 29.96
C ILE A 24 -22.87 -11.38 30.66
N ALA A 25 -22.51 -10.27 30.01
CA ALA A 25 -22.96 -8.94 30.42
C ALA A 25 -24.33 -8.67 29.79
N ALA A 26 -25.37 -8.67 30.62
CA ALA A 26 -26.71 -8.22 30.25
C ALA A 26 -26.73 -6.68 30.20
N LEU A 27 -26.82 -6.10 29.01
CA LEU A 27 -27.15 -4.70 28.81
C LEU A 27 -28.68 -4.57 28.71
N ALA A 28 -29.29 -4.16 29.81
CA ALA A 28 -30.68 -3.71 29.88
C ALA A 28 -30.72 -2.17 29.85
N GLY A 29 -31.62 -1.61 29.04
CA GLY A 29 -32.01 -0.19 29.05
C GLY A 29 -31.09 0.71 28.21
N CYS A 30 -31.54 1.73 27.48
CA CYS A 30 -32.85 2.36 27.39
C CYS A 30 -33.08 2.88 25.97
N THR A 31 -34.32 2.76 25.51
CA THR A 31 -34.87 3.52 24.40
C THR A 31 -34.87 5.01 24.75
N ALA A 32 -34.15 5.82 23.99
CA ALA A 32 -34.38 7.27 23.96
C ALA A 32 -34.30 7.72 22.50
N SER A 33 -35.48 7.88 21.89
CA SER A 33 -35.63 8.63 20.64
C SER A 33 -35.32 10.10 20.92
N PRO A 34 -34.37 10.74 20.22
CA PRO A 34 -34.32 12.18 20.20
C PRO A 34 -35.45 12.69 19.29
N THR A 35 -36.34 13.47 19.90
CA THR A 35 -37.33 14.30 19.24
C THR A 35 -36.65 15.11 18.13
N ALA A 36 -37.20 15.04 16.91
CA ALA A 36 -36.89 15.99 15.86
C ALA A 36 -37.31 17.39 16.34
N GLN A 37 -36.35 18.19 16.79
CA GLN A 37 -36.53 19.61 17.01
C GLN A 37 -36.11 20.31 15.72
N GLU A 38 -37.12 20.65 14.93
CA GLU A 38 -37.03 21.57 13.80
C GLU A 38 -36.66 22.95 14.35
N ALA A 39 -35.36 23.17 14.53
CA ALA A 39 -34.81 24.49 14.80
C ALA A 39 -34.48 25.13 13.45
N THR A 40 -35.35 26.02 12.99
CA THR A 40 -35.01 27.04 12.01
C THR A 40 -33.86 27.88 12.58
N PRO A 41 -32.67 27.95 11.94
CA PRO A 41 -31.75 29.02 12.20
C PRO A 41 -32.11 30.18 11.28
N ALA A 42 -32.37 31.32 11.92
CA ALA A 42 -32.53 32.61 11.30
C ALA A 42 -31.37 32.92 10.34
N THR A 43 -31.71 33.53 9.21
CA THR A 43 -30.82 34.38 8.44
C THR A 43 -30.15 35.39 9.37
N ALA A 44 -28.85 35.24 9.60
CA ALA A 44 -28.02 36.27 10.19
C ALA A 44 -26.65 36.28 9.51
N ALA A 45 -26.39 37.43 8.88
CA ALA A 45 -25.08 38.02 8.64
C ALA A 45 -24.09 37.23 7.78
N SER A 46 -24.08 37.62 6.51
CA SER A 46 -22.86 37.83 5.73
C SER A 46 -21.83 38.61 6.55
N THR A 47 -20.96 37.91 7.28
CA THR A 47 -19.70 38.47 7.77
C THR A 47 -18.65 38.29 6.69
N ALA A 48 -18.15 39.44 6.24
CA ALA A 48 -16.89 39.70 5.54
C ALA A 48 -16.17 38.48 4.96
N LEU A 49 -16.13 38.42 3.63
CA LEU A 49 -15.01 37.84 2.90
C LEU A 49 -13.76 38.61 3.33
N ASP A 50 -13.11 38.13 4.38
CA ASP A 50 -11.70 38.40 4.58
C ASP A 50 -11.03 37.71 3.39
N ASN A 51 -10.44 38.51 2.50
CA ASN A 51 -9.53 38.00 1.49
C ASN A 51 -8.32 37.48 2.25
N VAL A 52 -8.40 36.23 2.72
CA VAL A 52 -7.20 35.42 2.91
C VAL A 52 -6.63 35.30 1.52
N GLU A 53 -5.57 36.06 1.26
CA GLU A 53 -4.63 35.80 0.19
C GLU A 53 -4.09 34.41 0.51
N THR A 54 -4.77 33.39 -0.01
CA THR A 54 -4.20 32.06 -0.11
C THR A 54 -3.04 32.25 -1.04
N ASP A 55 -1.83 32.35 -0.48
CA ASP A 55 -0.62 32.00 -1.21
C ASP A 55 -0.82 30.55 -1.65
N GLU A 56 -1.53 30.36 -2.76
CA GLU A 56 -1.61 29.08 -3.45
C GLU A 56 -0.16 28.76 -3.79
N VAL A 57 0.41 27.80 -3.08
CA VAL A 57 1.75 27.31 -3.39
C VAL A 57 1.65 26.65 -4.75
N GLU A 58 1.97 27.42 -5.79
CA GLU A 58 1.89 26.99 -7.16
C GLU A 58 3.01 25.99 -7.44
N CYS A 59 2.68 24.94 -8.20
CA CYS A 59 3.66 23.95 -8.60
C CYS A 59 4.80 24.59 -9.42
N PRO A 60 6.06 24.20 -9.18
CA PRO A 60 7.15 24.67 -10.02
C PRO A 60 6.93 24.20 -11.46
N ALA A 61 7.44 24.95 -12.45
CA ALA A 61 7.28 24.60 -13.87
C ALA A 61 7.80 23.19 -14.22
N ASN A 62 8.74 22.66 -13.43
CA ASN A 62 9.22 21.28 -13.54
C ASN A 62 8.43 20.39 -12.58
N HIS A 63 7.29 19.87 -13.04
CA HIS A 63 6.50 18.92 -12.28
C HIS A 63 7.28 17.63 -12.05
N ALA A 64 7.01 16.97 -10.93
CA ALA A 64 7.47 15.61 -10.70
C ALA A 64 6.77 14.65 -11.66
N ARG A 65 7.47 13.62 -12.09
CA ARG A 65 6.92 12.55 -12.93
C ARG A 65 7.41 11.21 -12.45
N ILE A 66 6.47 10.30 -12.19
CA ILE A 66 6.77 8.91 -11.85
C ILE A 66 7.02 8.14 -13.15
N ASN A 67 8.20 7.55 -13.30
CA ASN A 67 8.57 6.74 -14.45
C ASN A 67 8.57 5.27 -14.06
N LEU A 68 7.76 4.48 -14.76
CA LEU A 68 7.61 3.04 -14.54
C LEU A 68 7.99 2.29 -15.82
N GLY A 69 8.77 1.22 -15.70
CA GLY A 69 9.05 0.32 -16.82
C GLY A 69 10.30 -0.52 -16.66
N GLY A 70 10.35 -1.66 -17.37
CA GLY A 70 11.55 -2.51 -17.45
C GLY A 70 12.07 -2.96 -16.09
N ASN A 71 11.18 -3.33 -15.17
CA ASN A 71 11.46 -3.66 -13.76
C ASN A 71 12.06 -2.52 -12.93
N SER A 72 11.82 -1.27 -13.30
CA SER A 72 12.32 -0.09 -12.60
C SER A 72 11.21 0.92 -12.32
N ALA A 73 11.36 1.64 -11.22
CA ALA A 73 10.58 2.81 -10.88
C ALA A 73 11.51 3.95 -10.44
N SER A 74 11.20 5.17 -10.85
CA SER A 74 11.96 6.37 -10.48
C SER A 74 11.09 7.62 -10.56
N VAL A 75 11.55 8.71 -9.96
CA VAL A 75 10.93 10.03 -10.12
C VAL A 75 11.90 10.97 -10.82
N THR A 76 11.41 11.69 -11.83
CA THR A 76 12.10 12.85 -12.39
C THR A 76 11.48 14.11 -11.79
N GLY A 77 12.30 15.12 -11.49
CA GLY A 77 11.85 16.34 -10.79
C GLY A 77 11.75 16.14 -9.28
N ASP A 78 11.29 17.17 -8.58
CA ASP A 78 11.16 17.17 -7.13
C ASP A 78 9.70 17.07 -6.72
N LEU A 79 9.39 16.17 -5.79
CA LEU A 79 8.08 16.15 -5.12
C LEU A 79 7.99 17.36 -4.20
N VAL A 80 7.05 18.27 -4.49
CA VAL A 80 6.80 19.48 -3.71
C VAL A 80 5.46 19.32 -2.99
N ASP A 81 5.48 19.22 -1.66
CA ASP A 81 4.26 19.23 -0.85
C ASP A 81 3.72 20.67 -0.74
N THR A 82 2.66 20.95 -1.49
CA THR A 82 1.96 22.26 -1.48
C THR A 82 1.02 22.43 -0.28
N GLY A 83 0.95 21.43 0.60
CA GLY A 83 0.12 21.42 1.80
C GLY A 83 -1.16 20.59 1.64
N GLU A 84 -1.84 20.36 2.75
CA GLU A 84 -3.14 19.69 2.75
C GLU A 84 -4.15 20.46 1.90
N ARG A 85 -5.02 19.72 1.21
CA ARG A 85 -6.08 20.29 0.36
C ARG A 85 -7.31 19.39 0.33
N GLU A 86 -8.38 19.89 -0.26
CA GLU A 86 -9.59 19.08 -0.48
C GLU A 86 -9.23 17.79 -1.23
N PHE A 87 -9.63 16.65 -0.66
CA PHE A 87 -9.34 15.31 -1.15
C PHE A 87 -7.84 14.92 -1.15
N ALA A 88 -6.98 15.61 -0.40
CA ALA A 88 -5.61 15.16 -0.13
C ALA A 88 -5.13 15.65 1.26
N ALA A 89 -5.82 15.18 2.30
CA ALA A 89 -5.58 15.52 3.70
C ALA A 89 -4.74 14.48 4.47
N GLY A 90 -4.26 13.46 3.77
CA GLY A 90 -3.39 12.41 4.30
C GLY A 90 -2.03 12.90 4.79
N ALA A 91 -1.39 12.04 5.56
CA ALA A 91 -0.11 12.33 6.21
C ALA A 91 1.06 12.10 5.25
N VAL A 92 2.06 12.98 5.30
CA VAL A 92 3.25 12.89 4.44
C VAL A 92 4.40 12.23 5.18
N GLY A 93 4.92 11.14 4.63
CA GLY A 93 6.16 10.54 5.08
C GLY A 93 7.35 11.15 4.37
N LYS A 94 8.36 11.57 5.14
CA LYS A 94 9.60 12.16 4.66
C LYS A 94 10.80 11.32 5.06
N ASP A 95 11.85 11.32 4.24
CA ASP A 95 13.14 10.76 4.61
C ASP A 95 13.90 11.65 5.60
N ASP A 96 15.07 11.18 6.04
CA ASP A 96 15.96 11.91 6.96
C ASP A 96 16.46 13.25 6.41
N SER A 97 16.38 13.45 5.09
CA SER A 97 16.72 14.71 4.41
C SER A 97 15.51 15.65 4.27
N GLY A 98 14.34 15.24 4.75
CA GLY A 98 13.09 16.00 4.67
C GLY A 98 12.41 15.94 3.30
N ARG A 99 12.83 15.04 2.40
CA ARG A 99 12.21 14.86 1.08
C ARG A 99 10.97 13.98 1.22
N VAL A 100 9.92 14.28 0.46
CA VAL A 100 8.69 13.47 0.43
C VAL A 100 9.03 12.10 -0.15
N VAL A 101 8.64 11.03 0.56
CA VAL A 101 8.82 9.65 0.10
C VAL A 101 7.50 8.91 0.04
N THR A 102 6.63 9.09 1.04
CA THR A 102 5.36 8.38 1.12
C THR A 102 4.20 9.29 1.47
N TYR A 103 2.99 8.79 1.27
CA TYR A 103 1.74 9.44 1.63
C TYR A 103 0.77 8.42 2.24
N THR A 104 0.33 8.66 3.47
CA THR A 104 -0.69 7.84 4.13
C THR A 104 -2.07 8.43 3.84
N VAL A 105 -2.89 7.68 3.15
CA VAL A 105 -4.19 8.10 2.61
C VAL A 105 -5.18 8.38 3.75
N ALA A 106 -5.79 9.56 3.74
CA ALA A 106 -6.90 9.90 4.63
C ALA A 106 -8.25 9.49 4.03
N THR A 107 -9.29 9.41 4.88
CA THR A 107 -10.66 9.19 4.41
C THR A 107 -11.11 10.33 3.50
N GLY A 108 -11.57 9.97 2.30
CA GLY A 108 -12.05 10.94 1.31
C GLY A 108 -10.97 11.44 0.35
N ASP A 109 -9.73 10.99 0.49
CA ASP A 109 -8.68 11.36 -0.45
C ASP A 109 -8.93 10.81 -1.86
N ALA A 110 -8.43 11.51 -2.87
CA ALA A 110 -8.50 11.13 -4.28
C ALA A 110 -7.12 11.25 -4.94
N VAL A 111 -6.76 10.24 -5.74
CA VAL A 111 -5.44 10.13 -6.40
C VAL A 111 -5.06 11.41 -7.18
N PHE A 112 -6.01 12.04 -7.86
CA PHE A 112 -5.75 13.28 -8.59
C PHE A 112 -5.41 14.45 -7.66
N ALA A 113 -6.13 14.63 -6.55
CA ALA A 113 -5.82 15.68 -5.59
C ALA A 113 -4.50 15.42 -4.84
N ILE A 114 -4.17 14.15 -4.57
CA ILE A 114 -2.85 13.75 -4.04
C ILE A 114 -1.75 14.14 -5.03
N ALA A 115 -1.91 13.81 -6.32
CA ALA A 115 -0.93 14.18 -7.34
C ALA A 115 -0.75 15.70 -7.46
N GLU A 116 -1.84 16.47 -7.44
CA GLU A 116 -1.75 17.93 -7.47
C GLU A 116 -1.09 18.49 -6.21
N ARG A 117 -1.34 17.91 -5.02
CA ARG A 117 -0.64 18.29 -3.78
C ARG A 117 0.87 18.16 -3.91
N PHE A 118 1.35 17.10 -4.57
CA PHE A 118 2.78 16.82 -4.75
C PHE A 118 3.38 17.28 -6.08
N CYS A 119 2.61 18.03 -6.88
CA CYS A 119 3.01 18.51 -8.20
C CYS A 119 3.43 17.38 -9.17
N ILE A 120 2.70 16.26 -9.16
CA ILE A 120 2.92 15.10 -10.03
C ILE A 120 2.10 15.25 -11.32
N ASP A 121 2.73 15.19 -12.50
CA ASP A 121 2.08 15.40 -13.80
C ASP A 121 1.24 14.21 -14.30
N ASN A 122 1.47 13.02 -13.74
CA ASN A 122 0.89 11.77 -14.19
C ASN A 122 0.19 10.98 -13.05
N PRO A 123 -0.97 11.46 -12.54
CA PRO A 123 -1.63 10.91 -11.35
C PRO A 123 -1.87 9.39 -11.38
N GLY A 124 -2.19 8.82 -12.55
CA GLY A 124 -2.43 7.38 -12.69
C GLY A 124 -1.21 6.51 -12.36
N ALA A 125 0.01 7.07 -12.44
CA ALA A 125 1.23 6.35 -12.08
C ALA A 125 1.36 6.14 -10.56
N ILE A 126 0.65 6.91 -9.72
CA ILE A 126 0.63 6.67 -8.26
C ILE A 126 0.01 5.30 -7.97
N THR A 127 -1.16 5.02 -8.54
CA THR A 127 -1.83 3.73 -8.32
C THR A 127 -1.08 2.56 -8.97
N GLU A 128 -0.45 2.78 -10.12
CA GLU A 128 0.35 1.74 -10.78
C GLU A 128 1.63 1.42 -9.99
N LEU A 129 2.34 2.44 -9.49
CA LEU A 129 3.50 2.27 -8.61
C LEU A 129 3.14 1.46 -7.37
N ASN A 130 1.96 1.73 -6.79
CA ASN A 130 1.48 1.16 -5.54
C ASN A 130 0.61 -0.10 -5.71
N HIS A 131 0.70 -0.77 -6.87
CA HIS A 131 0.01 -2.02 -7.17
C HIS A 131 -1.48 -2.06 -6.82
N THR A 132 -2.14 -0.91 -6.87
CA THR A 132 -3.51 -0.74 -6.39
C THR A 132 -4.40 -0.20 -7.51
N ARG A 133 -5.68 -0.57 -7.48
CA ARG A 133 -6.70 0.01 -8.37
C ARG A 133 -7.45 1.15 -7.71
N THR A 134 -7.44 1.20 -6.39
CA THR A 134 -8.25 2.12 -5.60
C THR A 134 -7.59 2.31 -4.26
N ILE A 135 -7.25 3.55 -3.96
CA ILE A 135 -6.66 3.91 -2.67
C ILE A 135 -7.69 3.74 -1.55
N GLN A 136 -7.22 3.25 -0.40
CA GLN A 136 -8.03 3.08 0.81
C GLN A 136 -7.49 3.95 1.94
N PRO A 137 -8.33 4.37 2.91
CA PRO A 137 -7.85 5.00 4.12
C PRO A 137 -6.79 4.15 4.82
N ASP A 138 -5.79 4.82 5.40
CA ASP A 138 -4.63 4.23 6.10
C ASP A 138 -3.63 3.47 5.20
N GLU A 139 -3.87 3.39 3.89
CA GLU A 139 -2.90 2.88 2.93
C GLU A 139 -1.69 3.83 2.82
N VAL A 140 -0.49 3.27 2.83
CA VAL A 140 0.75 4.03 2.67
C VAL A 140 1.22 3.91 1.23
N LEU A 141 1.08 4.99 0.47
CA LEU A 141 1.54 5.08 -0.91
C LEU A 141 3.00 5.51 -0.95
N LEU A 142 3.83 4.75 -1.65
CA LEU A 142 5.14 5.19 -2.14
C LEU A 142 4.97 6.24 -3.23
N LEU A 143 5.67 7.36 -3.10
CA LEU A 143 5.74 8.44 -4.09
C LEU A 143 7.14 8.60 -4.68
N SER A 144 8.19 8.29 -3.92
CA SER A 144 9.59 8.42 -4.34
C SER A 144 10.34 7.09 -4.20
N PRO A 145 10.24 6.18 -5.18
CA PRO A 145 11.00 4.93 -5.19
C PRO A 145 12.51 5.15 -5.28
N ASP A 146 13.28 4.34 -4.54
CA ASP A 146 14.71 4.18 -4.76
C ASP A 146 14.97 3.43 -6.08
N SER A 147 15.46 4.13 -7.11
CA SER A 147 15.73 3.55 -8.42
C SER A 147 16.75 2.40 -8.46
N SER A 148 17.49 2.16 -7.36
CA SER A 148 18.39 1.02 -7.24
C SER A 148 17.69 -0.27 -6.82
N ILE A 149 16.47 -0.18 -6.29
CA ILE A 149 15.62 -1.32 -5.96
C ILE A 149 14.70 -1.61 -7.16
N PRO A 150 14.68 -2.84 -7.67
CA PRO A 150 13.76 -3.23 -8.75
C PRO A 150 12.31 -3.00 -8.34
N TRP A 151 11.50 -2.57 -9.30
CA TRP A 151 10.05 -2.50 -9.13
C TRP A 151 9.41 -3.57 -10.00
N VAL A 152 8.54 -4.39 -9.42
CA VAL A 152 7.86 -5.44 -10.18
C VAL A 152 6.71 -4.79 -10.96
N PRO A 153 6.58 -4.94 -12.28
CA PRO A 153 5.54 -4.22 -12.99
C PRO A 153 4.12 -4.69 -12.64
N TYR A 154 3.16 -3.78 -12.48
CA TYR A 154 1.81 -4.15 -12.05
C TYR A 154 1.01 -4.97 -13.06
N PHE A 155 1.07 -4.62 -14.35
CA PHE A 155 0.19 -5.24 -15.35
C PHE A 155 0.75 -6.56 -15.88
N ASN A 156 2.01 -6.60 -16.29
CA ASN A 156 2.66 -7.79 -16.82
C ASN A 156 4.15 -7.70 -16.54
N PRO A 157 4.85 -8.83 -16.29
CA PRO A 157 6.29 -8.80 -16.07
C PRO A 157 7.02 -8.28 -17.31
N ALA A 158 8.23 -7.74 -17.12
CA ALA A 158 9.03 -7.27 -18.25
C ALA A 158 9.25 -8.40 -19.27
N GLY A 159 9.13 -8.06 -20.56
CA GLY A 159 9.30 -9.02 -21.65
C GLY A 159 8.15 -10.02 -21.82
N ALA A 160 7.01 -9.84 -21.12
CA ALA A 160 5.82 -10.66 -21.34
C ALA A 160 5.41 -10.69 -22.83
N PRO A 161 5.17 -11.87 -23.41
CA PRO A 161 4.74 -11.98 -24.80
C PRO A 161 3.29 -11.51 -24.97
N ALA A 162 2.89 -11.27 -26.22
CA ALA A 162 1.48 -11.02 -26.53
C ALA A 162 0.59 -12.19 -26.07
N GLY A 163 -0.56 -11.88 -25.47
CA GLY A 163 -1.49 -12.88 -24.94
C GLY A 163 -1.09 -13.46 -23.58
N TYR A 164 -0.16 -12.83 -22.87
CA TYR A 164 0.24 -13.24 -21.53
C TYR A 164 -0.95 -13.31 -20.53
N GLN A 165 -0.84 -14.22 -19.57
CA GLN A 165 -1.85 -14.44 -18.53
C GLN A 165 -1.81 -13.32 -17.49
N GLN A 166 -2.36 -12.17 -17.86
CA GLN A 166 -2.35 -10.97 -17.04
C GLN A 166 -3.09 -11.15 -15.71
N ILE A 167 -4.31 -11.72 -15.72
CA ILE A 167 -5.16 -11.76 -14.52
C ILE A 167 -4.49 -12.52 -13.35
N PRO A 168 -3.98 -13.77 -13.53
CA PRO A 168 -3.29 -14.46 -12.44
C PRO A 168 -2.08 -13.69 -11.91
N TYR A 169 -1.31 -13.06 -12.81
CA TYR A 169 -0.16 -12.27 -12.42
C TYR A 169 -0.56 -11.07 -11.55
N GLN A 170 -1.55 -10.28 -11.97
CA GLN A 170 -1.99 -9.12 -11.21
C GLN A 170 -2.52 -9.50 -9.82
N LEU A 171 -3.30 -10.59 -9.72
CA LEU A 171 -3.80 -11.06 -8.42
C LEU A 171 -2.66 -11.45 -7.48
N ALA A 172 -1.62 -12.13 -8.01
CA ALA A 172 -0.45 -12.48 -7.22
C ALA A 172 0.35 -11.23 -6.80
N ILE A 173 0.46 -10.23 -7.68
CA ILE A 173 1.11 -8.94 -7.36
C ILE A 173 0.35 -8.16 -6.27
N GLU A 174 -0.98 -8.04 -6.39
CA GLU A 174 -1.82 -7.39 -5.38
C GLU A 174 -1.72 -8.11 -4.01
N ALA A 175 -1.63 -9.45 -4.03
CA ALA A 175 -1.44 -10.25 -2.82
C ALA A 175 -0.03 -10.06 -2.21
N MET A 176 1.02 -10.00 -3.04
CA MET A 176 2.38 -9.68 -2.57
C MET A 176 2.45 -8.27 -1.96
N SER A 177 1.86 -7.27 -2.60
CA SER A 177 1.79 -5.89 -2.09
C SER A 177 1.11 -5.84 -0.72
N THR A 178 -0.06 -6.49 -0.60
CA THR A 178 -0.80 -6.58 0.68
C THR A 178 0.06 -7.24 1.78
N ALA A 179 0.75 -8.34 1.47
CA ALA A 179 1.60 -9.04 2.43
C ALA A 179 2.84 -8.22 2.82
N ALA A 180 3.44 -7.49 1.87
CA ALA A 180 4.57 -6.60 2.14
C ALA A 180 4.17 -5.42 3.04
N ALA A 181 3.02 -4.80 2.76
CA ALA A 181 2.45 -3.75 3.61
C ALA A 181 2.21 -4.24 5.05
N ALA A 182 1.71 -5.48 5.21
CA ALA A 182 1.52 -6.12 6.50
C ALA A 182 2.82 -6.56 7.19
N GLY A 183 3.95 -6.60 6.48
CA GLY A 183 5.21 -7.14 6.98
C GLY A 183 5.20 -8.67 7.16
N ASP A 184 4.32 -9.38 6.45
CA ASP A 184 4.16 -10.83 6.55
C ASP A 184 5.07 -11.55 5.57
N ILE A 185 6.30 -11.81 5.99
CA ILE A 185 7.32 -12.47 5.17
C ILE A 185 6.97 -13.92 4.79
N ASP A 186 6.20 -14.61 5.63
CA ASP A 186 5.83 -16.00 5.36
C ASP A 186 4.74 -16.07 4.29
N SER A 187 3.77 -15.15 4.34
CA SER A 187 2.79 -14.99 3.25
C SER A 187 3.48 -14.58 1.95
N LEU A 188 4.43 -13.64 1.98
CA LEU A 188 5.21 -13.25 0.79
C LEU A 188 5.92 -14.46 0.15
N ARG A 189 6.61 -15.28 0.95
CA ARG A 189 7.27 -16.51 0.46
C ARG A 189 6.27 -17.49 -0.13
N SER A 190 5.13 -17.69 0.52
CA SER A 190 4.08 -18.60 0.06
C SER A 190 3.48 -18.16 -1.27
N ILE A 191 3.08 -16.88 -1.39
CA ILE A 191 2.51 -16.32 -2.62
C ILE A 191 3.54 -16.39 -3.76
N PHE A 192 4.78 -15.99 -3.48
CA PHE A 192 5.84 -16.03 -4.50
C PHE A 192 6.09 -17.44 -5.04
N ALA A 193 6.24 -18.42 -4.15
CA ALA A 193 6.53 -19.80 -4.53
C ALA A 193 5.37 -20.47 -5.30
N ASN A 194 4.12 -20.18 -4.91
CA ASN A 194 2.96 -20.91 -5.41
C ASN A 194 2.23 -20.22 -6.56
N GLU A 195 2.31 -18.89 -6.65
CA GLU A 195 1.44 -18.10 -7.53
C GLU A 195 2.19 -17.20 -8.50
N LEU A 196 3.34 -16.64 -8.09
CA LEU A 196 4.00 -15.57 -8.87
C LEU A 196 5.27 -16.01 -9.63
N SER A 197 6.16 -16.78 -9.00
CA SER A 197 7.50 -17.06 -9.54
C SER A 197 7.50 -17.67 -10.94
N ALA A 198 6.60 -18.62 -11.20
CA ALA A 198 6.47 -19.31 -12.50
C ALA A 198 5.88 -18.44 -13.62
N LEU A 199 5.37 -17.25 -13.28
CA LEU A 199 4.75 -16.34 -14.24
C LEU A 199 5.79 -15.42 -14.93
N PHE A 200 7.00 -15.28 -14.38
CA PHE A 200 8.05 -14.47 -15.02
C PHE A 200 8.62 -15.14 -16.27
N PRO A 201 8.60 -14.46 -17.44
CA PRO A 201 9.23 -14.96 -18.67
C PRO A 201 10.76 -15.09 -18.54
N ASN A 202 11.38 -14.19 -17.77
CA ASN A 202 12.80 -14.18 -17.48
C ASN A 202 13.04 -14.68 -16.04
N PRO A 203 13.67 -15.85 -15.85
CA PRO A 203 13.95 -16.38 -14.52
C PRO A 203 14.78 -15.44 -13.63
N ALA A 204 15.65 -14.62 -14.22
CA ALA A 204 16.49 -13.69 -13.46
C ALA A 204 15.67 -12.62 -12.69
N ASP A 205 14.50 -12.25 -13.22
CA ASP A 205 13.59 -11.30 -12.55
C ASP A 205 12.98 -11.95 -11.29
N ALA A 206 12.61 -13.23 -11.39
CA ALA A 206 12.13 -14.01 -10.24
C ALA A 206 13.25 -14.25 -9.21
N ASP A 207 14.47 -14.54 -9.67
CA ASP A 207 15.63 -14.75 -8.80
C ASP A 207 15.96 -13.50 -7.95
N GLU A 208 15.68 -12.31 -8.46
CA GLU A 208 15.85 -11.07 -7.71
C GLU A 208 14.87 -10.94 -6.55
N ILE A 209 13.59 -11.24 -6.79
CA ILE A 209 12.57 -11.31 -5.74
C ILE A 209 12.93 -12.39 -4.72
N GLN A 210 13.36 -13.57 -5.18
CA GLN A 210 13.77 -14.66 -4.29
C GLN A 210 14.92 -14.25 -3.37
N ARG A 211 15.92 -13.51 -3.89
CA ARG A 211 17.03 -12.99 -3.07
C ARG A 211 16.54 -12.06 -1.95
N ALA A 212 15.59 -11.17 -2.24
CA ALA A 212 15.01 -10.29 -1.23
C ALA A 212 14.21 -11.08 -0.16
N LEU A 213 13.45 -12.10 -0.59
CA LEU A 213 12.70 -13.00 0.30
C LEU A 213 13.61 -13.86 1.20
N ASP A 214 14.73 -14.33 0.66
CA ASP A 214 15.73 -15.11 1.39
C ASP A 214 16.44 -14.25 2.43
N ALA A 215 16.75 -13.00 2.08
CA ALA A 215 17.30 -12.01 3.01
C ALA A 215 16.28 -11.57 4.09
N GLY A 216 14.98 -11.69 3.79
CA GLY A 216 13.92 -11.19 4.66
C GLY A 216 13.89 -9.66 4.72
N ASP A 217 14.35 -8.99 3.66
CA ASP A 217 14.47 -7.54 3.61
C ASP A 217 13.10 -6.91 3.29
N LEU A 218 12.34 -6.63 4.35
CA LEU A 218 10.98 -6.09 4.21
C LEU A 218 10.94 -4.71 3.59
N ASP A 219 11.97 -3.89 3.73
CA ASP A 219 11.96 -2.54 3.15
C ASP A 219 12.16 -2.62 1.64
N VAL A 220 13.07 -3.50 1.18
CA VAL A 220 13.21 -3.83 -0.24
C VAL A 220 11.91 -4.44 -0.78
N LEU A 221 11.34 -5.43 -0.10
CA LEU A 221 10.12 -6.10 -0.57
C LEU A 221 8.91 -5.17 -0.64
N ARG A 222 8.75 -4.26 0.34
CA ARG A 222 7.73 -3.22 0.31
C ARG A 222 7.90 -2.28 -0.86
N GLN A 223 9.12 -1.97 -1.29
CA GLN A 223 9.28 -1.15 -2.47
C GLN A 223 9.07 -1.95 -3.76
N MET A 224 9.59 -3.19 -3.84
CA MET A 224 9.41 -4.05 -5.03
C MET A 224 7.92 -4.25 -5.35
N PHE A 225 7.09 -4.35 -4.31
CA PHE A 225 5.65 -4.56 -4.38
C PHE A 225 4.87 -3.40 -3.73
N ALA A 226 5.38 -2.18 -3.82
CA ALA A 226 4.75 -1.00 -3.23
C ALA A 226 3.27 -0.90 -3.58
#